data_AF-A0A832ZM10-F1
#
_entry.id   AF-A0A832ZM10-F1
#
_cell.length_a   1.000
_cell.length_b   1.000
_cell.length_c   1.000
_cell.angle_alpha   90.00
_cell.angle_beta   90.00
_cell.angle_gamma   90.00
#
_symmetry.space_group_name_H-M   'P 1'
#
loop_
_entity.id
_entity.type
_entity.pdbx_description
1 polymer ?
#
loop_
_entity_poly.entity_id
_entity_poly.type
_entity_poly.pdbx_seq_one_letter_code
_entity_poly.pdbx_strand_id
1 'polypeptide(L)'
;MFIKVIDGLRVLKSLEEEYNRVLSEYNERLRKVTEKQYRVELYKITKKVNGKLIVEYKGLKWISEDGEVVVDTIPPKLVAKKVIVPQKFPLIGFKIIIEGNNIKLKYRDYMKLSSILKDCEVVENPVVDINSFMADLKLYFEEYRRKLTEIGFREPQWMPVISTSIISRLERKYGVGREELIDTLYYLSDKGLVKVDYNGNELWISLKY
;
A
#
# COMPACT_ATOMS: atom_id res chain seq x y z
N MET A 1 -7.70 5.93 4.85
CA MET A 1 -8.03 4.86 5.82
C MET A 1 -6.78 4.04 6.14
N PHE A 2 -6.52 3.75 7.41
CA PHE A 2 -5.50 2.79 7.81
C PHE A 2 -6.11 1.61 8.52
N ILE A 3 -5.44 0.46 8.40
CA ILE A 3 -5.68 -0.72 9.22
C ILE A 3 -4.53 -0.86 10.20
N LYS A 4 -4.86 -0.97 11.48
CA LYS A 4 -3.89 -1.32 12.53
C LYS A 4 -3.99 -2.82 12.76
N VAL A 5 -2.87 -3.51 12.62
CA VAL A 5 -2.75 -4.94 12.86
C VAL A 5 -2.08 -5.13 14.21
N ILE A 6 -2.82 -5.74 15.13
CA ILE A 6 -2.37 -5.95 16.50
C ILE A 6 -1.28 -7.02 16.51
N ASP A 7 -0.18 -6.74 17.22
CA ASP A 7 1.02 -7.60 17.28
C ASP A 7 1.62 -8.00 15.91
N GLY A 8 1.27 -7.27 14.84
CA GLY A 8 1.72 -7.58 13.49
C GLY A 8 3.23 -7.47 13.29
N LEU A 9 3.97 -6.82 14.21
CA LEU A 9 5.44 -6.80 14.17
C LEU A 9 6.03 -8.22 14.31
N ARG A 10 5.36 -9.11 15.06
CA ARG A 10 5.80 -10.51 15.19
C ARG A 10 5.74 -11.23 13.85
N VAL A 11 4.66 -11.06 13.10
CA VAL A 11 4.48 -11.66 11.77
C VAL A 11 5.53 -11.11 10.80
N LEU A 12 5.74 -9.80 10.81
CA LEU A 12 6.77 -9.14 9.99
C LEU A 12 8.16 -9.72 10.25
N LYS A 13 8.56 -9.87 11.53
CA LYS A 13 9.84 -10.48 11.91
C LYS A 13 9.95 -11.93 11.46
N SER A 14 8.90 -12.72 11.66
CA SER A 14 8.87 -14.12 11.22
C SER A 14 9.09 -14.26 9.72
N LEU A 15 8.44 -13.41 8.91
CA LEU A 15 8.61 -13.38 7.46
C LEU A 15 10.04 -12.98 7.05
N GLU A 16 10.60 -11.97 7.72
CA GLU A 16 11.99 -11.57 7.48
C GLU A 16 12.97 -12.71 7.81
N GLU A 17 12.78 -13.37 8.95
CA GLU A 17 13.62 -14.49 9.39
C GLU A 17 13.56 -15.67 8.41
N GLU A 18 12.35 -16.07 8.00
CA GLU A 18 12.16 -17.13 7.03
C GLU A 18 12.80 -16.78 5.68
N TYR A 19 12.56 -15.57 5.19
CA TYR A 19 13.13 -15.14 3.91
C TYR A 19 14.65 -15.00 3.96
N ASN A 20 15.22 -14.57 5.08
CA ASN A 20 16.67 -14.53 5.25
C ASN A 20 17.30 -15.94 5.23
N ARG A 21 16.60 -16.98 5.71
CA ARG A 21 17.05 -18.38 5.56
C ARG A 21 17.09 -18.78 4.09
N VAL A 22 16.03 -18.45 3.33
CA VAL A 22 15.99 -18.69 1.87
C VAL A 22 17.14 -17.97 1.16
N LEU A 23 17.42 -16.71 1.52
CA LEU A 23 18.53 -15.95 0.96
C LEU A 23 19.90 -16.53 1.34
N SER A 24 20.07 -17.07 2.54
CA SER A 24 21.31 -17.75 2.93
C SER A 24 21.58 -18.99 2.06
N GLU A 25 20.59 -19.86 1.89
CA GLU A 25 20.71 -21.04 1.00
C GLU A 25 20.92 -20.64 -0.47
N TYR A 26 20.29 -19.54 -0.89
CA TYR A 26 20.53 -18.96 -2.20
C TYR A 26 21.96 -18.46 -2.36
N ASN A 27 22.50 -17.75 -1.36
CA ASN A 27 23.86 -17.22 -1.37
C ASN A 27 24.92 -18.31 -1.42
N GLU A 28 24.70 -19.45 -0.77
CA GLU A 28 25.61 -20.60 -0.88
C GLU A 28 25.68 -21.14 -2.31
N ARG A 29 24.54 -21.22 -3.00
CA ARG A 29 24.47 -21.60 -4.42
C ARG A 29 25.10 -20.55 -5.31
N LEU A 30 24.77 -19.27 -5.08
CA LEU A 30 25.29 -18.14 -5.83
C LEU A 30 26.82 -18.11 -5.78
N ARG A 31 27.42 -18.26 -4.60
CA ARG A 31 28.88 -18.28 -4.42
C ARG A 31 29.57 -19.36 -5.24
N LYS A 32 28.93 -20.51 -5.49
CA LYS A 32 29.50 -21.57 -6.33
C LYS A 32 29.46 -21.20 -7.82
N VAL A 33 28.40 -20.51 -8.25
CA VAL A 33 28.18 -20.15 -9.66
C VAL A 33 28.93 -18.88 -10.08
N THR A 34 29.09 -17.95 -9.15
CA THR A 34 29.73 -16.64 -9.39
C THR A 34 31.13 -16.58 -8.81
N GLU A 35 31.72 -17.71 -8.41
CA GLU A 35 33.07 -17.75 -7.81
C GLU A 35 33.22 -16.75 -6.63
N LYS A 36 32.19 -16.70 -5.77
CA LYS A 36 32.06 -15.79 -4.60
C LYS A 36 31.99 -14.30 -4.91
N GLN A 37 31.89 -13.91 -6.17
CA GLN A 37 31.83 -12.49 -6.57
C GLN A 37 30.59 -11.74 -6.11
N TYR A 38 29.51 -12.43 -5.73
CA TYR A 38 28.25 -11.77 -5.33
C TYR A 38 27.59 -12.44 -4.12
N ARG A 39 26.88 -11.62 -3.36
CA ARG A 39 25.88 -12.02 -2.36
C ARG A 39 24.63 -11.17 -2.48
N VAL A 40 23.50 -11.72 -2.06
CA VAL A 40 22.20 -11.07 -2.09
C VAL A 40 21.63 -10.95 -0.70
N GLU A 41 21.04 -9.80 -0.40
CA GLU A 41 20.36 -9.54 0.86
C GLU A 41 19.02 -8.84 0.61
N LEU A 42 18.08 -9.00 1.54
CA LEU A 42 16.84 -8.23 1.52
C LEU A 42 17.15 -6.75 1.75
N TYR A 43 16.63 -5.88 0.89
CA TYR A 43 16.82 -4.44 1.01
C TYR A 43 15.54 -3.75 1.47
N LYS A 44 15.64 -3.06 2.61
CA LYS A 44 14.57 -2.24 3.19
C LYS A 44 15.11 -0.89 3.61
N ILE A 45 14.27 0.13 3.49
CA ILE A 45 14.53 1.48 3.99
C ILE A 45 13.78 1.65 5.29
N THR A 46 14.46 2.14 6.32
CA THR A 46 13.88 2.47 7.62
C THR A 46 13.98 3.96 7.87
N LYS A 47 12.84 4.63 8.12
CA LYS A 47 12.79 6.06 8.45
C LYS A 47 12.05 6.27 9.76
N LYS A 48 12.58 7.11 10.65
CA LYS A 48 11.84 7.59 11.82
C LYS A 48 11.15 8.91 11.49
N VAL A 49 9.84 8.99 11.70
CA VAL A 49 9.02 10.20 11.51
C VAL A 49 8.08 10.35 12.69
N ASN A 50 8.16 11.47 13.41
CA ASN A 50 7.27 11.78 14.55
C ASN A 50 7.19 10.64 15.58
N GLY A 51 8.34 10.06 15.94
CA GLY A 51 8.41 8.94 16.89
C GLY A 51 8.00 7.56 16.34
N LYS A 52 7.51 7.49 15.10
CA LYS A 52 7.10 6.24 14.44
C LYS A 52 8.19 5.72 13.52
N LEU A 53 8.36 4.39 13.48
CA LEU A 53 9.28 3.73 12.57
C LEU A 53 8.52 3.33 11.30
N ILE A 54 8.99 3.79 10.15
CA ILE A 54 8.45 3.45 8.85
C ILE A 54 9.44 2.50 8.16
N VAL A 55 8.96 1.35 7.71
CA VAL A 55 9.73 0.35 6.97
C VAL A 55 9.16 0.22 5.57
N GLU A 56 10.02 0.28 4.57
CA GLU A 56 9.65 0.07 3.18
C GLU A 56 10.60 -0.94 2.54
N TYR A 57 10.07 -2.10 2.11
CA TYR A 57 10.87 -3.12 1.44
C TYR A 57 11.00 -2.78 -0.03
N LYS A 58 12.21 -2.50 -0.47
CA LYS A 58 12.50 -2.01 -1.82
C LYS A 58 12.89 -3.13 -2.79
N GLY A 59 13.30 -4.29 -2.29
CA GLY A 59 13.66 -5.43 -3.13
C GLY A 59 14.85 -6.18 -2.56
N LEU A 60 15.75 -6.58 -3.45
CA LEU A 60 17.01 -7.23 -3.11
C LEU A 60 18.16 -6.26 -3.37
N LYS A 61 19.23 -6.38 -2.59
CA LYS A 61 20.51 -5.75 -2.89
C LYS A 61 21.52 -6.83 -3.25
N TRP A 62 22.13 -6.67 -4.41
CA TRP A 62 23.25 -7.47 -4.89
C TRP A 62 24.52 -6.74 -4.49
N ILE A 63 25.37 -7.42 -3.72
CA ILE A 63 26.60 -6.88 -3.18
C ILE A 63 27.73 -7.69 -3.82
N SER A 64 28.55 -7.04 -4.62
CA SER A 64 29.75 -7.66 -5.18
C SER A 64 30.87 -7.76 -4.15
N GLU A 65 31.92 -8.51 -4.48
CA GLU A 65 33.09 -8.69 -3.62
C GLU A 65 33.88 -7.38 -3.39
N ASP A 66 33.94 -6.49 -4.39
CA ASP A 66 34.54 -5.16 -4.28
C ASP A 66 33.64 -4.13 -3.56
N GLY A 67 32.44 -4.55 -3.12
CA GLY A 67 31.52 -3.75 -2.33
C GLY A 67 30.56 -2.88 -3.15
N GLU A 68 30.53 -3.03 -4.49
CA GLU A 68 29.50 -2.42 -5.32
C GLU A 68 28.11 -2.96 -4.92
N VAL A 69 27.13 -2.06 -4.80
CA VAL A 69 25.76 -2.42 -4.39
C VAL A 69 24.78 -2.02 -5.47
N VAL A 70 24.09 -3.02 -6.02
CA VAL A 70 22.98 -2.82 -6.96
C VAL A 70 21.69 -3.22 -6.27
N VAL A 71 20.77 -2.26 -6.12
CA VAL A 71 19.42 -2.53 -5.60
C VAL A 71 18.51 -2.81 -6.78
N ASP A 72 18.25 -4.08 -7.03
CA ASP A 72 17.33 -4.52 -8.06
C ASP A 72 16.76 -5.90 -7.70
N THR A 73 15.51 -6.13 -8.10
CA THR A 73 14.91 -7.46 -8.10
C THR A 73 15.57 -8.41 -9.11
N ILE A 74 16.27 -7.88 -10.11
CA ILE A 74 16.95 -8.66 -11.14
C ILE A 74 18.47 -8.71 -10.87
N PRO A 75 19.14 -9.84 -11.12
CA PRO A 75 20.59 -9.95 -11.04
C PRO A 75 21.33 -8.98 -11.98
N PRO A 76 22.55 -8.54 -11.60
CA PRO A 76 23.47 -7.88 -12.53
C PRO A 76 23.66 -8.70 -13.82
N LYS A 77 23.78 -8.01 -14.97
CA LYS A 77 23.87 -8.64 -16.30
C LYS A 77 24.94 -9.75 -16.38
N LEU A 78 26.04 -9.59 -15.65
CA LEU A 78 27.16 -10.53 -15.61
C LEU A 78 26.77 -11.90 -15.03
N VAL A 79 25.79 -11.97 -14.13
CA VAL A 79 25.36 -13.21 -13.47
C VAL A 79 23.95 -13.64 -13.85
N ALA A 80 23.16 -12.76 -14.47
CA ALA A 80 21.77 -13.02 -14.85
C ALA A 80 21.54 -14.28 -15.69
N LYS A 81 22.51 -14.68 -16.52
CA LYS A 81 22.43 -15.91 -17.34
C LYS A 81 22.74 -17.20 -16.58
N LYS A 82 23.31 -17.10 -15.37
CA LYS A 82 23.84 -18.23 -14.61
C LYS A 82 23.01 -18.54 -13.36
N VAL A 83 22.08 -17.67 -12.98
CA VAL A 83 21.40 -17.74 -11.68
C VAL A 83 19.89 -17.55 -11.84
N ILE A 84 19.13 -18.29 -11.04
CA ILE A 84 17.69 -18.12 -10.91
C ILE A 84 17.46 -17.16 -9.74
N VAL A 85 16.72 -16.09 -9.94
CA VAL A 85 16.40 -15.12 -8.88
C VAL A 85 15.61 -15.81 -7.76
N PRO A 86 15.92 -15.55 -6.47
CA PRO A 86 15.08 -16.07 -5.39
C PRO A 86 13.64 -15.56 -5.52
N GLN A 87 12.69 -16.32 -4.99
CA GLN A 87 11.28 -15.92 -4.97
C GLN A 87 11.14 -14.52 -4.37
N LYS A 88 10.25 -13.69 -4.92
CA LYS A 88 10.04 -12.32 -4.43
C LYS A 88 9.54 -12.32 -2.99
N PHE A 89 10.20 -11.55 -2.11
CA PHE A 89 9.70 -11.30 -0.75
C PHE A 89 8.29 -10.68 -0.78
N PRO A 90 7.31 -11.23 -0.04
CA PRO A 90 5.90 -10.83 -0.15
C PRO A 90 5.63 -9.36 0.22
N LEU A 91 6.48 -8.73 1.04
CA LEU A 91 6.27 -7.34 1.47
C LEU A 91 7.00 -6.31 0.58
N ILE A 92 7.61 -6.71 -0.54
CA ILE A 92 8.25 -5.76 -1.48
C ILE A 92 7.22 -4.78 -2.07
N GLY A 93 7.52 -3.49 -1.98
CA GLY A 93 6.68 -2.39 -2.47
C GLY A 93 5.67 -1.89 -1.44
N PHE A 94 5.62 -2.49 -0.24
CA PHE A 94 4.72 -2.05 0.82
C PHE A 94 5.43 -1.13 1.81
N LYS A 95 4.71 -0.10 2.25
CA LYS A 95 5.13 0.82 3.30
C LYS A 95 4.39 0.50 4.60
N ILE A 96 5.15 0.10 5.61
CA ILE A 96 4.63 -0.38 6.88
C ILE A 96 5.04 0.59 7.99
N ILE A 97 4.08 1.07 8.76
CA ILE A 97 4.33 1.93 9.93
C ILE A 97 4.31 1.04 11.17
N ILE A 98 5.37 1.05 11.96
CA ILE A 98 5.49 0.28 13.21
C ILE A 98 5.17 1.21 14.38
N GLU A 99 4.21 0.81 15.21
CA GLU A 99 3.74 1.51 16.41
C GLU A 99 3.74 0.54 17.61
N GLY A 100 4.86 0.49 18.34
CA GLY A 100 5.11 -0.54 19.35
C GLY A 100 5.22 -1.92 18.71
N ASN A 101 4.43 -2.88 19.18
CA ASN A 101 4.31 -4.22 18.57
C ASN A 101 3.32 -4.28 17.41
N ASN A 102 2.56 -3.21 17.17
CA ASN A 102 1.55 -3.17 16.13
C ASN A 102 2.15 -2.64 14.83
N ILE A 103 1.51 -2.97 13.72
CA ILE A 103 1.79 -2.33 12.43
C ILE A 103 0.55 -1.61 11.93
N LYS A 104 0.77 -0.55 11.16
CA LYS A 104 -0.27 0.25 10.53
C LYS A 104 0.02 0.31 9.04
N LEU A 105 -0.99 -0.05 8.25
CA LEU A 105 -0.94 -0.19 6.80
C LEU A 105 -2.05 0.65 6.18
N LYS A 106 -1.82 1.16 4.97
CA LYS A 106 -2.93 1.69 4.17
C LYS A 106 -3.94 0.58 3.89
N TYR A 107 -5.21 0.93 3.78
CA TYR A 107 -6.26 -0.07 3.55
C TYR A 107 -6.01 -0.93 2.30
N ARG A 108 -5.66 -0.30 1.16
CA ARG A 108 -5.34 -1.01 -0.08
C ARG A 108 -4.15 -1.97 0.06
N ASP A 109 -3.17 -1.61 0.88
CA ASP A 109 -2.00 -2.45 1.15
C ASP A 109 -2.38 -3.64 2.03
N TYR A 110 -3.19 -3.40 3.07
CA TYR A 110 -3.74 -4.47 3.90
C TYR A 110 -4.53 -5.50 3.08
N MET A 111 -5.37 -5.06 2.14
CA MET A 111 -6.16 -5.99 1.31
C MET A 111 -5.27 -6.98 0.54
N LYS A 112 -4.13 -6.52 0.00
CA LYS A 112 -3.15 -7.36 -0.69
C LYS A 112 -2.39 -8.31 0.24
N LEU A 113 -2.28 -7.94 1.52
CA LEU A 113 -1.58 -8.71 2.56
C LEU A 113 -2.53 -9.49 3.46
N SER A 114 -3.84 -9.46 3.19
CA SER A 114 -4.88 -10.02 4.05
C SER A 114 -4.69 -11.50 4.33
N SER A 115 -4.23 -12.28 3.34
CA SER A 115 -3.92 -13.71 3.50
C SER A 115 -2.74 -13.97 4.43
N ILE A 116 -1.74 -13.09 4.42
CA ILE A 116 -0.54 -13.16 5.27
C ILE A 116 -0.89 -12.75 6.71
N LEU A 117 -1.83 -11.82 6.86
CA LEU A 117 -2.23 -11.23 8.13
C LEU A 117 -3.55 -11.81 8.67
N LYS A 118 -4.03 -12.92 8.11
CA LYS A 118 -5.36 -13.50 8.39
C LYS A 118 -5.56 -13.89 9.85
N ASP A 119 -4.48 -14.28 10.53
CA ASP A 119 -4.50 -14.74 11.93
C ASP A 119 -4.23 -13.59 12.91
N CYS A 120 -4.10 -12.35 12.41
CA CYS A 120 -3.93 -11.17 13.24
C CYS A 120 -5.28 -10.52 13.55
N GLU A 121 -5.42 -10.02 14.77
CA GLU A 121 -6.49 -9.07 15.07
C GLU A 121 -6.22 -7.75 14.33
N VAL A 122 -7.28 -7.19 13.74
CA VAL A 122 -7.20 -5.94 12.99
C VAL A 122 -8.21 -4.94 13.52
N VAL A 123 -7.74 -3.71 13.70
CA VAL A 123 -8.55 -2.56 14.12
C VAL A 123 -8.56 -1.54 13.01
N GLU A 124 -9.76 -1.18 12.59
CA GLU A 124 -10.01 -0.10 11.66
C GLU A 124 -9.60 1.22 12.31
N ASN A 125 -8.68 1.96 11.67
CA ASN A 125 -8.15 3.21 12.19
C ASN A 125 -8.43 4.33 11.18
N PRO A 126 -9.68 4.83 11.16
CA PRO A 126 -10.09 5.85 10.21
C PRO A 126 -9.39 7.18 10.49
N VAL A 127 -8.98 7.81 9.40
CA VAL A 127 -8.34 9.14 9.40
C VAL A 127 -9.35 10.28 9.50
N VAL A 128 -10.64 9.96 9.29
CA VAL A 128 -11.78 10.86 9.31
C VAL A 128 -12.95 10.13 9.96
N ASP A 129 -13.84 10.85 10.64
CA ASP A 129 -15.09 10.26 11.09
C ASP A 129 -15.92 9.80 9.88
N ILE A 130 -16.27 8.51 9.84
CA ILE A 130 -16.90 7.89 8.66
C ILE A 130 -18.30 8.44 8.41
N ASN A 131 -19.05 8.73 9.47
CA ASN A 131 -20.40 9.27 9.34
C ASN A 131 -20.38 10.68 8.76
N SER A 132 -19.50 11.54 9.28
CA SER A 132 -19.28 12.89 8.77
C SER A 132 -18.78 12.87 7.32
N PHE A 133 -17.84 11.98 7.01
CA PHE A 133 -17.31 11.83 5.66
C PHE A 133 -18.40 11.41 4.66
N MET A 134 -19.26 10.45 5.04
CA MET A 134 -20.40 10.03 4.22
C MET A 134 -21.45 11.14 4.06
N ALA A 135 -21.72 11.92 5.10
CA ALA A 135 -22.64 13.06 5.01
C ALA A 135 -22.14 14.12 4.04
N ASP A 136 -20.84 14.44 4.07
CA ASP A 136 -20.23 15.37 3.12
C ASP A 136 -20.24 14.84 1.68
N LEU A 137 -19.95 13.55 1.49
CA LEU A 137 -20.04 12.94 0.16
C LEU A 137 -21.45 13.03 -0.40
N LYS A 138 -22.48 12.77 0.41
CA LYS A 138 -23.90 12.92 0.02
C LYS A 138 -24.21 14.35 -0.39
N LEU A 139 -23.81 15.32 0.43
CA LEU A 139 -24.00 16.75 0.13
C LEU A 139 -23.36 17.14 -1.22
N TYR A 140 -22.10 16.75 -1.44
CA TYR A 140 -21.41 17.07 -2.69
C TYR A 140 -21.99 16.34 -3.90
N PHE A 141 -22.51 15.13 -3.71
CA PHE A 141 -23.22 14.38 -4.74
C PHE A 141 -24.54 15.05 -5.13
N GLU A 142 -25.31 15.54 -4.16
CA GLU A 142 -26.53 16.30 -4.41
C GLU A 142 -26.25 17.63 -5.11
N GLU A 143 -25.22 18.37 -4.68
CA GLU A 143 -24.76 19.60 -5.35
C GLU A 143 -24.39 19.33 -6.82
N TYR A 144 -23.66 18.24 -7.09
CA TYR A 144 -23.27 17.83 -8.43
C TYR A 144 -24.49 17.42 -9.28
N ARG A 145 -25.38 16.59 -8.73
CA ARG A 145 -26.61 16.18 -9.40
C ARG A 145 -27.49 17.35 -9.78
N ARG A 146 -27.65 18.32 -8.89
CA ARG A 146 -28.43 19.54 -9.17
C ARG A 146 -27.86 20.30 -10.36
N LYS A 147 -26.55 20.55 -10.36
CA LYS A 147 -25.86 21.25 -11.48
C LYS A 147 -26.02 20.53 -12.81
N LEU A 148 -25.91 19.21 -12.82
CA LEU A 148 -26.08 18.42 -14.05
C LEU A 148 -27.54 18.39 -14.52
N THR A 149 -28.50 18.37 -13.59
CA THR A 149 -29.92 18.40 -13.90
C THR A 149 -30.32 19.77 -14.50
N GLU A 150 -29.78 20.87 -13.96
CA GLU A 150 -29.98 22.22 -14.48
C GLU A 150 -29.53 22.38 -15.94
N ILE A 151 -28.52 21.61 -16.38
CA ILE A 151 -28.02 21.61 -17.77
C ILE A 151 -28.59 20.46 -18.63
N GLY A 152 -29.63 19.76 -18.13
CA GLY A 152 -30.43 18.80 -18.91
C GLY A 152 -30.04 17.33 -18.80
N PHE A 153 -29.08 16.94 -17.96
CA PHE A 153 -28.80 15.52 -17.70
C PHE A 153 -29.83 14.92 -16.74
N ARG A 154 -30.33 13.73 -17.05
CA ARG A 154 -31.28 13.02 -16.17
C ARG A 154 -30.52 12.18 -15.15
N GLU A 155 -30.72 12.53 -13.87
CA GLU A 155 -30.36 11.73 -12.69
C GLU A 155 -28.97 11.06 -12.71
N PRO A 156 -27.89 11.84 -12.70
CA PRO A 156 -26.55 11.28 -12.73
C PRO A 156 -26.29 10.40 -11.50
N GLN A 157 -25.95 9.14 -11.76
CA GLN A 157 -25.70 8.11 -10.74
C GLN A 157 -24.23 8.01 -10.33
N TRP A 158 -23.35 8.61 -11.13
CA TRP A 158 -21.91 8.60 -10.93
C TRP A 158 -21.41 10.03 -10.88
N MET A 159 -20.49 10.28 -9.95
CA MET A 159 -19.86 11.57 -9.77
C MET A 159 -18.34 11.38 -9.83
N PRO A 160 -17.63 12.08 -10.73
CA PRO A 160 -16.19 12.10 -10.71
C PRO A 160 -15.75 12.94 -9.51
N VAL A 161 -14.76 12.50 -8.73
CA VAL A 161 -14.37 13.19 -7.49
C VAL A 161 -13.08 14.00 -7.61
N ILE A 162 -12.26 13.76 -8.64
CA ILE A 162 -11.03 14.50 -8.90
C ILE A 162 -11.35 15.75 -9.72
N SER A 163 -11.95 15.62 -10.90
CA SER A 163 -12.28 16.76 -11.78
C SER A 163 -13.29 17.73 -11.18
N THR A 164 -14.16 17.27 -10.27
CA THR A 164 -15.08 18.13 -9.51
C THR A 164 -14.45 18.78 -8.28
N SER A 165 -13.16 18.56 -8.05
CA SER A 165 -12.41 19.05 -6.87
C SER A 165 -12.97 18.57 -5.52
N ILE A 166 -13.80 17.53 -5.49
CA ILE A 166 -14.42 17.02 -4.26
C ILE A 166 -13.37 16.47 -3.31
N ILE A 167 -12.42 15.68 -3.81
CA ILE A 167 -11.28 15.23 -3.00
C ILE A 167 -10.55 16.41 -2.40
N SER A 168 -10.22 17.45 -3.17
CA SER A 168 -9.52 18.63 -2.65
C SER A 168 -10.34 19.46 -1.65
N ARG A 169 -11.68 19.47 -1.76
CA ARG A 169 -12.56 20.04 -0.73
C ARG A 169 -12.47 19.24 0.56
N LEU A 170 -12.52 17.90 0.47
CA LEU A 170 -12.40 16.99 1.61
C LEU A 170 -11.00 17.09 2.25
N GLU A 171 -9.93 17.20 1.46
CA GLU A 171 -8.55 17.40 1.97
C GLU A 171 -8.47 18.66 2.83
N ARG A 172 -9.00 19.79 2.34
CA ARG A 172 -9.03 21.05 3.10
C ARG A 172 -9.89 20.96 4.36
N LYS A 173 -11.03 20.26 4.29
CA LYS A 173 -11.95 20.12 5.42
C LYS A 173 -11.36 19.26 6.53
N TYR A 174 -10.76 18.12 6.17
CA TYR A 174 -10.29 17.13 7.14
C TYR A 174 -8.81 17.28 7.52
N GLY A 175 -8.03 18.06 6.75
CA GLY A 175 -6.58 18.15 6.95
C GLY A 175 -5.85 16.83 6.66
N VAL A 176 -6.43 15.99 5.80
CA VAL A 176 -5.98 14.63 5.48
C VAL A 176 -5.56 14.59 4.01
N GLY A 177 -4.54 13.79 3.67
CA GLY A 177 -4.02 13.75 2.31
C GLY A 177 -4.94 12.98 1.34
N ARG A 178 -4.92 13.38 0.06
CA ARG A 178 -5.65 12.73 -1.06
C ARG A 178 -5.63 11.21 -1.01
N GLU A 179 -4.45 10.61 -0.87
CA GLU A 179 -4.30 9.14 -0.88
C GLU A 179 -5.07 8.46 0.26
N GLU A 180 -5.13 9.11 1.43
CA GLU A 180 -5.82 8.57 2.59
C GLU A 180 -7.34 8.69 2.43
N LEU A 181 -7.82 9.75 1.79
CA LEU A 181 -9.24 9.89 1.43
C LEU A 181 -9.66 8.87 0.36
N ILE A 182 -8.82 8.64 -0.64
CA ILE A 182 -9.03 7.60 -1.66
C ILE A 182 -9.07 6.21 -0.99
N ASP A 183 -8.15 5.92 -0.06
CA ASP A 183 -8.20 4.68 0.73
C ASP A 183 -9.51 4.54 1.51
N THR A 184 -10.04 5.65 2.04
CA THR A 184 -11.34 5.66 2.72
C THR A 184 -12.49 5.34 1.75
N LEU A 185 -12.48 5.88 0.53
CA LEU A 185 -13.48 5.54 -0.49
C LEU A 185 -13.44 4.06 -0.87
N TYR A 186 -12.26 3.47 -1.07
CA TYR A 186 -12.12 2.03 -1.32
C TYR A 186 -12.64 1.20 -0.15
N TYR A 187 -12.31 1.57 1.09
CA TYR A 187 -12.85 0.92 2.28
C TYR A 187 -14.39 0.96 2.32
N LEU A 188 -14.99 2.12 2.04
CA LEU A 188 -16.45 2.25 2.00
C LEU A 188 -17.07 1.43 0.87
N SER A 189 -16.35 1.26 -0.25
CA SER A 189 -16.77 0.43 -1.37
C SER A 189 -16.84 -1.04 -0.98
N ASP A 190 -15.80 -1.54 -0.30
CA ASP A 190 -15.75 -2.93 0.18
C ASP A 190 -16.82 -3.21 1.25
N LYS A 191 -17.17 -2.21 2.07
CA LYS A 191 -18.32 -2.29 2.99
C LYS A 191 -19.67 -2.15 2.29
N GLY A 192 -19.68 -1.91 0.97
CA GLY A 192 -20.89 -1.81 0.15
C GLY A 192 -21.69 -0.53 0.34
N LEU A 193 -21.10 0.51 0.97
CA LEU A 193 -21.74 1.81 1.26
C LEU A 193 -21.64 2.78 0.08
N VAL A 194 -20.59 2.66 -0.72
CA VAL A 194 -20.41 3.37 -1.99
C VAL A 194 -20.03 2.38 -3.08
N LYS A 195 -20.11 2.78 -4.35
CA LYS A 195 -19.40 2.10 -5.44
C LYS A 195 -18.29 3.01 -5.91
N VAL A 196 -17.14 2.42 -6.22
CA VAL A 196 -15.97 3.13 -6.76
C VAL A 196 -15.60 2.50 -8.09
N ASP A 197 -15.37 3.34 -9.10
CA ASP A 197 -14.78 2.95 -10.38
C ASP A 197 -13.60 3.88 -10.70
N TYR A 198 -12.51 3.32 -11.22
CA TYR A 198 -11.32 4.08 -11.57
C TYR A 198 -11.07 3.96 -13.07
N ASN A 199 -11.24 5.06 -13.79
CA ASN A 199 -11.09 5.10 -15.23
C ASN A 199 -10.04 6.16 -15.61
N GLY A 200 -8.86 5.68 -16.04
CA GLY A 200 -7.73 6.52 -16.42
C GLY A 200 -7.19 7.31 -15.22
N ASN A 201 -7.43 8.62 -15.20
CA ASN A 201 -6.99 9.53 -14.12
C ASN A 201 -8.14 10.02 -13.23
N GLU A 202 -9.36 9.49 -13.41
CA GLU A 202 -10.54 9.90 -12.68
C GLU A 202 -11.06 8.77 -11.78
N LEU A 203 -11.51 9.16 -10.59
CA LEU A 203 -12.17 8.28 -9.64
C LEU A 203 -13.66 8.64 -9.63
N TRP A 204 -14.49 7.69 -10.01
CA TRP A 204 -15.94 7.84 -10.04
C TRP A 204 -16.53 7.17 -8.82
N ILE A 205 -17.48 7.86 -8.17
CA ILE A 205 -18.24 7.29 -7.07
C ILE A 205 -19.72 7.29 -7.38
N SER A 206 -20.42 6.28 -6.87
CA SER A 206 -21.87 6.22 -6.81
C SER A 206 -22.27 5.93 -5.38
N LEU A 207 -23.24 6.67 -4.86
CA LEU A 207 -23.80 6.43 -3.54
C LEU A 207 -24.97 5.46 -3.69
N LYS A 208 -25.01 4.38 -2.91
CA LYS A 208 -26.23 3.57 -2.83
C LYS A 208 -27.31 4.42 -2.15
N TYR A 209 -28.43 4.58 -2.83
CA TYR A 209 -29.67 5.11 -2.29
C TYR A 209 -30.46 3.99 -1.63
#